data_AF-A0A9E7GZ29-F1
#
_entry.id   AF-A0A9E7GZ29-F1
#
_cell.length_a   1.000
_cell.length_b   1.000
_cell.length_c   1.000
_cell.angle_alpha   90.00
_cell.angle_beta   90.00
_cell.angle_gamma   90.00
#
_symmetry.space_group_name_H-M   'P 1'
#
loop_
_entity.id
_entity.type
_entity.pdbx_description
1 polymer ?
#
loop_
_entity_poly.entity_id
_entity_poly.type
_entity_poly.pdbx_seq_one_letter_code
_entity_poly.pdbx_strand_id
1 'polypeptide(L)'
;MLDADVTDSVVGEGCVIKNCKIHHSVIGLRSCILEGAVVEDSLLMGADYYETDADKRLLAAKGSVPIGIGRNSHVKRAIIDKNARIGENVKIINCDSVKEAARETDGYFIKSGIVTVIKGALIPSGTMALDIINQKQREDASQLETNAECVFLE
;
A
#
# COMPACT_ATOMS: atom_id res chain seq x y z
N MET A 1 14.07 -15.86 -7.60
CA MET A 1 13.60 -14.69 -8.35
C MET A 1 13.29 -15.14 -9.76
N LEU A 2 12.10 -14.85 -10.28
CA LEU A 2 11.70 -15.22 -11.64
C LEU A 2 11.42 -13.93 -12.41
N ASP A 3 12.22 -13.66 -13.43
CA ASP A 3 12.05 -12.57 -14.40
C ASP A 3 11.85 -11.16 -13.80
N ALA A 4 12.57 -10.82 -12.73
CA ALA A 4 12.50 -9.49 -12.13
C ALA A 4 13.67 -8.60 -12.55
N ASP A 5 13.38 -7.33 -12.81
CA ASP A 5 14.37 -6.28 -13.07
C ASP A 5 14.68 -5.56 -11.75
N VAL A 6 15.90 -5.72 -11.25
CA VAL A 6 16.31 -5.21 -9.93
C VAL A 6 17.55 -4.32 -10.09
N THR A 7 17.42 -3.05 -9.74
CA THR A 7 18.45 -2.02 -9.89
C THR A 7 18.62 -1.24 -8.58
N ASP A 8 19.86 -0.97 -8.18
CA ASP A 8 20.22 -0.19 -6.98
C ASP A 8 19.49 -0.62 -5.69
N SER A 9 19.23 -1.93 -5.54
CA SER A 9 18.33 -2.44 -4.51
C SER A 9 18.97 -3.58 -3.71
N VAL A 10 18.52 -3.72 -2.46
CA VAL A 10 18.90 -4.82 -1.58
C VAL A 10 17.72 -5.77 -1.42
N VAL A 11 17.96 -7.07 -1.59
CA VAL A 11 16.93 -8.11 -1.43
C VAL A 11 17.29 -9.03 -0.27
N GLY A 12 16.39 -9.10 0.70
CA GLY A 12 16.51 -9.94 1.88
C GLY A 12 16.16 -11.40 1.61
N GLU A 13 16.28 -12.20 2.65
CA GLU A 13 16.13 -13.65 2.59
C GLU A 13 14.69 -14.10 2.32
N GLY A 14 14.54 -15.19 1.57
CA GLY A 14 13.25 -15.87 1.40
C GLY A 14 12.21 -15.08 0.61
N CYS A 15 12.60 -14.07 -0.16
CA CYS A 15 11.64 -13.30 -0.96
C CYS A 15 11.06 -14.12 -2.11
N VAL A 16 9.76 -13.94 -2.36
CA VAL A 16 9.05 -14.49 -3.52
C VAL A 16 8.75 -13.35 -4.47
N ILE A 17 9.52 -13.25 -5.54
CA ILE A 17 9.47 -12.13 -6.49
C ILE A 17 9.20 -12.69 -7.89
N LYS A 18 8.14 -12.19 -8.54
CA LYS A 18 7.65 -12.66 -9.84
C LYS A 18 7.46 -11.50 -10.80
N ASN A 19 8.18 -11.50 -11.94
CA ASN A 19 7.95 -10.64 -13.09
C ASN A 19 7.59 -9.18 -12.73
N CYS A 20 8.52 -8.50 -12.04
CA CYS A 20 8.29 -7.17 -11.47
C CYS A 20 9.54 -6.29 -11.62
N LYS A 21 9.39 -4.99 -11.32
CA LYS A 21 10.48 -4.01 -11.34
C LYS A 21 10.74 -3.48 -9.94
N ILE A 22 12.01 -3.48 -9.52
CA ILE A 22 12.46 -3.00 -8.21
C ILE A 22 13.64 -2.07 -8.44
N HIS A 23 13.51 -0.82 -8.06
CA HIS A 23 14.53 0.21 -8.24
C HIS A 23 14.76 0.98 -6.94
N HIS A 24 16.03 1.20 -6.58
CA HIS A 24 16.42 1.99 -5.41
C HIS A 24 15.63 1.63 -4.14
N SER A 25 15.53 0.34 -3.82
CA SER A 25 14.64 -0.15 -2.78
C SER A 25 15.30 -1.19 -1.87
N VAL A 26 14.80 -1.29 -0.65
CA VAL A 26 15.19 -2.34 0.29
C VAL A 26 14.03 -3.28 0.48
N ILE A 27 14.21 -4.54 0.07
CA ILE A 27 13.21 -5.59 0.16
C ILE A 27 13.53 -6.48 1.34
N GLY A 28 12.72 -6.39 2.39
CA GLY A 28 12.88 -7.14 3.62
C GLY A 28 12.55 -8.62 3.47
N LEU A 29 12.89 -9.39 4.50
CA LEU A 29 12.74 -10.84 4.52
C LEU A 29 11.30 -11.30 4.18
N ARG A 30 11.20 -12.40 3.45
CA ARG A 30 9.93 -13.06 3.09
C ARG A 30 8.95 -12.16 2.34
N SER A 31 9.42 -11.06 1.73
CA SER A 31 8.55 -10.21 0.92
C SER A 31 7.98 -11.00 -0.25
N CYS A 32 6.68 -10.85 -0.47
CA CYS A 32 5.98 -11.40 -1.63
C CYS A 32 5.64 -10.24 -2.58
N ILE A 33 6.21 -10.24 -3.78
CA ILE A 33 5.99 -9.21 -4.80
C ILE A 33 5.48 -9.91 -6.05
N LEU A 34 4.23 -9.63 -6.40
CA LEU A 34 3.55 -10.27 -7.51
C LEU A 34 3.81 -9.57 -8.84
N GLU A 35 3.35 -10.24 -9.88
CA GLU A 35 3.57 -9.91 -11.29
C GLU A 35 3.07 -8.52 -11.68
N GLY A 36 3.87 -7.82 -12.49
CA GLY A 36 3.61 -6.47 -12.95
C GLY A 36 3.81 -5.38 -11.89
N ALA A 37 4.16 -5.75 -10.64
CA ALA A 37 4.40 -4.76 -9.61
C ALA A 37 5.63 -3.90 -9.91
N VAL A 38 5.59 -2.66 -9.44
CA VAL A 38 6.70 -1.69 -9.53
C VAL A 38 6.97 -1.13 -8.14
N VAL A 39 8.20 -1.28 -7.67
CA VAL A 39 8.65 -0.80 -6.36
C VAL A 39 9.83 0.16 -6.56
N GLU A 40 9.67 1.42 -6.17
CA GLU A 40 10.66 2.47 -6.40
C GLU A 40 10.91 3.27 -5.12
N ASP A 41 12.16 3.58 -4.80
CA ASP A 41 12.53 4.47 -3.69
C ASP A 41 11.87 4.06 -2.35
N SER A 42 11.72 2.74 -2.10
CA SER A 42 10.84 2.22 -1.05
C SER A 42 11.51 1.18 -0.16
N LEU A 43 11.01 1.07 1.07
CA LEU A 43 11.39 0.06 2.04
C LEU A 43 10.22 -0.90 2.26
N LEU A 44 10.38 -2.16 1.88
CA LEU A 44 9.46 -3.22 2.29
C LEU A 44 10.03 -3.92 3.52
N MET A 45 9.33 -3.94 4.64
CA MET A 45 9.79 -4.65 5.83
C MET A 45 9.60 -6.17 5.72
N GLY A 46 8.71 -6.61 4.83
CA GLY A 46 8.50 -8.01 4.48
C GLY A 46 7.44 -8.71 5.31
N ALA A 47 7.68 -9.96 5.71
CA ALA A 47 6.69 -10.77 6.41
C ALA A 47 7.27 -11.62 7.55
N ASP A 48 6.51 -11.74 8.63
CA ASP A 48 6.83 -12.60 9.76
C ASP A 48 6.63 -14.09 9.42
N TYR A 49 5.79 -14.41 8.43
CA TYR A 49 5.47 -15.78 8.00
C TYR A 49 5.04 -15.83 6.53
N TYR A 50 4.99 -17.03 5.95
CA TYR A 50 4.43 -17.28 4.61
C TYR A 50 2.96 -17.69 4.70
N GLU A 51 2.17 -17.30 3.70
CA GLU A 51 0.84 -17.86 3.47
C GLU A 51 0.91 -19.04 2.51
N THR A 52 0.25 -20.14 2.86
CA THR A 52 0.17 -21.32 2.01
C THR A 52 -0.75 -21.08 0.82
N ASP A 53 -0.67 -21.94 -0.20
CA ASP A 53 -1.58 -21.85 -1.34
C ASP A 53 -3.03 -22.21 -0.96
N ALA A 54 -3.26 -22.91 0.15
CA ALA A 54 -4.60 -23.11 0.71
C ALA A 54 -5.12 -21.80 1.31
N ASP A 55 -4.30 -21.08 2.08
CA ASP A 55 -4.67 -19.79 2.69
C ASP A 55 -5.01 -18.76 1.63
N LYS A 56 -4.17 -18.64 0.58
CA LYS A 56 -4.41 -17.70 -0.53
C LYS A 56 -5.72 -18.00 -1.26
N ARG A 57 -6.04 -19.27 -1.49
CA ARG A 57 -7.32 -19.68 -2.11
C ARG A 57 -8.51 -19.33 -1.22
N LEU A 58 -8.39 -19.54 0.08
CA LEU A 58 -9.45 -19.19 1.04
C LEU A 58 -9.65 -17.67 1.11
N LEU A 59 -8.57 -16.89 1.11
CA LEU A 59 -8.62 -15.43 1.07
C LEU A 59 -9.30 -14.95 -0.22
N ALA A 60 -8.90 -15.47 -1.38
CA ALA A 60 -9.51 -15.14 -2.66
C ALA A 60 -11.02 -15.45 -2.67
N ALA A 61 -11.43 -16.61 -2.13
CA ALA A 61 -12.86 -16.97 -2.02
C ALA A 61 -13.66 -16.02 -1.10
N LYS A 62 -12.99 -15.38 -0.14
CA LYS A 62 -13.58 -14.37 0.75
C LYS A 62 -13.45 -12.93 0.22
N GLY A 63 -12.89 -12.75 -0.99
CA GLY A 63 -12.59 -11.43 -1.54
C GLY A 63 -11.51 -10.66 -0.78
N SER A 64 -10.63 -11.36 -0.06
CA SER A 64 -9.54 -10.77 0.72
C SER A 64 -8.19 -10.85 -0.01
N VAL A 65 -7.21 -10.10 0.49
CA VAL A 65 -5.91 -9.88 -0.17
C VAL A 65 -4.80 -10.64 0.60
N PRO A 66 -3.93 -11.40 -0.09
CA PRO A 66 -2.78 -12.04 0.56
C PRO A 66 -1.71 -11.04 1.01
N ILE A 67 -0.78 -11.49 1.86
CA ILE A 67 0.35 -10.67 2.32
C ILE A 67 1.28 -10.35 1.14
N GLY A 68 1.73 -9.09 1.09
CA GLY A 68 2.70 -8.61 0.12
C GLY A 68 2.12 -7.58 -0.85
N ILE A 69 2.83 -7.40 -1.97
CA ILE A 69 2.48 -6.46 -3.04
C ILE A 69 1.70 -7.20 -4.12
N GLY A 70 0.44 -6.81 -4.30
CA GLY A 70 -0.46 -7.34 -5.32
C GLY A 70 -0.03 -7.06 -6.76
N ARG A 71 -0.71 -7.72 -7.71
CA ARG A 71 -0.40 -7.62 -9.14
C ARG A 71 -0.59 -6.21 -9.66
N ASN A 72 0.29 -5.78 -10.57
CA ASN A 72 0.23 -4.47 -11.24
C ASN A 72 0.18 -3.27 -10.28
N SER A 73 0.61 -3.46 -9.02
CA SER A 73 0.61 -2.40 -8.02
C SER A 73 1.91 -1.60 -8.08
N HIS A 74 1.82 -0.30 -7.84
CA HIS A 74 2.94 0.64 -7.90
C HIS A 74 3.15 1.27 -6.53
N VAL A 75 4.31 1.04 -5.95
CA VAL A 75 4.72 1.56 -4.65
C VAL A 75 5.93 2.47 -4.86
N LYS A 76 5.80 3.75 -4.49
CA LYS A 76 6.87 4.73 -4.65
C LYS A 76 7.03 5.61 -3.42
N ARG A 77 8.28 5.83 -2.97
CA ARG A 77 8.61 6.64 -1.78
C ARG A 77 7.77 6.24 -0.56
N ALA A 78 7.75 4.93 -0.27
CA ALA A 78 6.94 4.38 0.80
C ALA A 78 7.70 3.40 1.70
N ILE A 79 7.21 3.27 2.93
CA ILE A 79 7.57 2.23 3.88
C ILE A 79 6.36 1.29 3.99
N ILE A 80 6.55 0.03 3.65
CA ILE A 80 5.51 -1.00 3.78
C ILE A 80 5.90 -1.89 4.95
N ASP A 81 5.21 -1.75 6.08
CA ASP A 81 5.49 -2.53 7.28
C ASP A 81 5.08 -4.00 7.10
N LYS A 82 5.46 -4.83 8.07
CA LYS A 82 5.35 -6.27 8.01
C LYS A 82 3.91 -6.73 7.84
N ASN A 83 3.74 -7.80 7.07
CA ASN A 83 2.45 -8.48 6.88
C ASN A 83 1.37 -7.58 6.26
N ALA A 84 1.73 -6.43 5.68
CA ALA A 84 0.80 -5.60 4.94
C ALA A 84 0.26 -6.37 3.72
N ARG A 85 -1.01 -6.10 3.38
CA ARG A 85 -1.77 -6.76 2.33
C ARG A 85 -2.16 -5.72 1.29
N ILE A 86 -1.35 -5.58 0.25
CA ILE A 86 -1.60 -4.61 -0.80
C ILE A 86 -2.32 -5.31 -1.95
N GLY A 87 -3.53 -4.85 -2.27
CA GLY A 87 -4.35 -5.39 -3.34
C GLY A 87 -3.73 -5.26 -4.73
N GLU A 88 -4.47 -5.73 -5.74
CA GLU A 88 -4.07 -5.61 -7.13
C GLU A 88 -4.41 -4.21 -7.67
N ASN A 89 -3.60 -3.71 -8.61
CA ASN A 89 -3.77 -2.39 -9.24
C ASN A 89 -3.78 -1.22 -8.24
N VAL A 90 -3.09 -1.36 -7.10
CA VAL A 90 -2.96 -0.31 -6.09
C VAL A 90 -1.84 0.65 -6.47
N LYS A 91 -2.05 1.95 -6.26
CA LYS A 91 -1.01 2.97 -6.46
C LYS A 91 -0.74 3.73 -5.16
N ILE A 92 0.36 3.38 -4.51
CA ILE A 92 0.90 4.11 -3.36
C ILE A 92 1.93 5.10 -3.89
N ILE A 93 1.44 6.24 -4.35
CA ILE A 93 2.24 7.32 -4.93
C ILE A 93 1.71 8.63 -4.38
N ASN A 94 2.55 9.45 -3.74
CA ASN A 94 2.12 10.73 -3.20
C ASN A 94 2.21 11.84 -4.27
N CYS A 95 1.28 11.84 -5.23
CA CYS A 95 1.29 12.79 -6.37
C CYS A 95 1.13 14.25 -5.94
N ASP A 96 0.30 14.52 -4.93
CA ASP A 96 0.01 15.89 -4.46
C ASP A 96 1.09 16.43 -3.50
N SER A 97 2.18 15.67 -3.29
CA SER A 97 3.30 16.07 -2.43
C SER A 97 2.88 16.39 -0.98
N VAL A 98 1.81 15.75 -0.48
CA VAL A 98 1.32 15.88 0.89
C VAL A 98 2.45 15.60 1.87
N LYS A 99 2.67 16.47 2.85
CA LYS A 99 3.77 16.30 3.82
C LYS A 99 3.38 15.45 5.02
N GLU A 100 2.21 15.70 5.57
CA GLU A 100 1.72 15.05 6.79
C GLU A 100 0.26 14.64 6.58
N ALA A 101 -0.07 13.40 6.96
CA ALA A 101 -1.45 12.91 6.99
C ALA A 101 -1.58 11.79 8.01
N ALA A 102 -2.53 11.89 8.93
CA ALA A 102 -2.89 10.85 9.89
C ALA A 102 -4.16 10.14 9.39
N ARG A 103 -3.97 8.90 8.94
CA ARG A 103 -4.97 8.07 8.23
C ARG A 103 -4.90 6.62 8.70
N GLU A 104 -4.61 6.43 9.99
CA GLU A 104 -4.34 5.13 10.58
C GLU A 104 -5.53 4.18 10.46
N THR A 105 -6.75 4.72 10.43
CA THR A 105 -8.00 3.98 10.16
C THR A 105 -8.01 3.33 8.78
N ASP A 106 -7.36 3.96 7.81
CA ASP A 106 -7.26 3.51 6.43
C ASP A 106 -5.99 2.67 6.21
N GLY A 107 -5.24 2.41 7.29
CA GLY A 107 -4.08 1.53 7.30
C GLY A 107 -2.75 2.18 6.93
N TYR A 108 -2.67 3.51 6.86
CA TYR A 108 -1.42 4.20 6.53
C TYR A 108 -1.30 5.59 7.19
N PHE A 109 -0.12 6.19 7.14
CA PHE A 109 0.06 7.61 7.45
C PHE A 109 1.14 8.19 6.54
N ILE A 110 1.20 9.52 6.43
CA ILE A 110 2.23 10.23 5.66
C ILE A 110 3.02 11.09 6.63
N LYS A 111 4.35 10.96 6.59
CA LYS A 111 5.27 11.81 7.36
C LYS A 111 6.43 12.25 6.49
N SER A 112 6.72 13.55 6.46
CA SER A 112 7.74 14.14 5.57
C SER A 112 7.53 13.75 4.09
N GLY A 113 6.27 13.52 3.71
CA GLY A 113 5.85 13.09 2.39
C GLY A 113 6.17 11.64 2.03
N ILE A 114 6.65 10.82 2.98
CA ILE A 114 6.84 9.38 2.84
C ILE A 114 5.57 8.68 3.32
N VAL A 115 4.98 7.82 2.49
CA VAL A 115 3.81 7.03 2.86
C VAL A 115 4.27 5.83 3.69
N THR A 116 3.67 5.60 4.84
CA THR A 116 3.93 4.40 5.67
C THR A 116 2.66 3.58 5.80
N VAL A 117 2.65 2.37 5.24
CA VAL A 117 1.57 1.40 5.44
C VAL A 117 1.84 0.64 6.73
N ILE A 118 0.83 0.58 7.60
CA ILE A 118 0.93 0.04 8.96
C ILE A 118 1.02 -1.49 8.93
N LYS A 119 1.69 -2.08 9.92
CA LYS A 119 1.78 -3.54 10.10
C LYS A 119 0.41 -4.20 9.98
N GLY A 120 0.30 -5.19 9.09
CA GLY A 120 -0.92 -5.97 8.90
C GLY A 120 -2.09 -5.23 8.25
N ALA A 121 -1.90 -3.96 7.83
CA ALA A 121 -2.94 -3.20 7.15
C ALA A 121 -3.31 -3.84 5.81
N LEU A 122 -4.58 -3.69 5.43
CA LEU A 122 -5.11 -4.10 4.13
C LEU A 122 -5.39 -2.86 3.31
N ILE A 123 -4.74 -2.75 2.16
CA ILE A 123 -5.04 -1.74 1.15
C ILE A 123 -5.83 -2.42 0.03
N PRO A 124 -7.12 -2.08 -0.17
CA PRO A 124 -7.98 -2.74 -1.14
C PRO A 124 -7.45 -2.66 -2.57
N SER A 125 -7.84 -3.62 -3.42
CA SER A 125 -7.51 -3.58 -4.86
C SER A 125 -8.08 -2.32 -5.52
N GLY A 126 -7.32 -1.74 -6.44
CA GLY A 126 -7.71 -0.54 -7.20
C GLY A 126 -7.57 0.77 -6.42
N THR A 127 -7.15 0.76 -5.16
CA THR A 127 -6.92 2.00 -4.39
C THR A 127 -5.88 2.87 -5.08
N MET A 128 -6.26 4.11 -5.41
CA MET A 128 -5.39 5.09 -6.05
C MET A 128 -4.83 6.09 -5.02
N ALA A 129 -3.68 6.68 -5.35
CA ALA A 129 -3.07 7.81 -4.65
C ALA A 129 -4.03 8.93 -4.23
N LEU A 130 -4.98 9.26 -5.11
CA LEU A 130 -6.00 10.29 -4.88
C LEU A 130 -7.04 9.84 -3.85
N ASP A 131 -7.37 8.56 -3.79
CA ASP A 131 -8.33 8.02 -2.80
C ASP A 131 -7.72 8.02 -1.40
N ILE A 132 -6.42 7.70 -1.33
CA ILE A 132 -5.61 7.80 -0.11
C ILE A 132 -5.73 9.25 0.43
N ILE A 133 -5.42 10.26 -0.38
CA ILE A 133 -5.38 11.66 0.10
C ILE A 133 -6.77 12.26 0.39
N ASN A 134 -7.79 11.97 -0.45
CA ASN A 134 -9.06 12.70 -0.45
C ASN A 134 -10.16 12.17 0.48
N GLN A 135 -10.01 11.02 1.14
CA GLN A 135 -11.11 10.43 1.93
C GLN A 135 -11.62 11.34 3.06
N LYS A 136 -10.78 12.15 3.72
CA LYS A 136 -11.24 13.11 4.74
C LYS A 136 -11.59 14.51 4.23
N GLN A 137 -11.09 14.93 3.06
CA GLN A 137 -11.53 16.21 2.49
C GLN A 137 -13.01 16.15 2.08
N ARG A 138 -13.52 14.98 1.67
CA ARG A 138 -14.96 14.78 1.44
C ARG A 138 -15.78 14.74 2.72
N GLU A 139 -15.30 14.10 3.78
CA GLU A 139 -16.04 14.00 5.05
C GLU A 139 -16.08 15.35 5.79
N ASP A 140 -14.94 16.06 5.89
CA ASP A 140 -14.89 17.39 6.52
C ASP A 140 -15.70 18.42 5.71
N ALA A 141 -15.70 18.36 4.36
CA ALA A 141 -16.54 19.21 3.53
C ALA A 141 -18.05 18.94 3.70
N SER A 142 -18.46 17.67 3.81
CA SER A 142 -19.88 17.33 4.07
C SER A 142 -20.36 17.76 5.46
N GLN A 143 -19.48 17.76 6.47
CA GLN A 143 -19.81 18.26 7.81
C GLN A 143 -19.89 19.79 7.87
N LEU A 144 -19.06 20.50 7.09
CA LEU A 144 -19.13 21.95 6.93
C LEU A 144 -20.38 22.39 6.15
N GLU A 145 -20.83 21.67 5.12
CA GLU A 145 -22.09 21.98 4.41
C GLU A 145 -23.32 21.72 5.28
N THR A 146 -23.35 20.62 6.04
CA THR A 146 -24.48 20.32 6.96
C THR A 146 -24.58 21.34 8.11
N ASN A 147 -23.44 21.80 8.65
CA ASN A 147 -23.42 22.83 9.68
C ASN A 147 -23.71 24.24 9.14
N ALA A 148 -23.44 24.51 7.86
CA ALA A 148 -23.83 25.77 7.23
C ALA A 148 -25.35 25.85 7.04
N GLU A 149 -26.01 24.78 6.60
CA GLU A 149 -27.48 24.75 6.47
C GLU A 149 -28.20 24.91 7.83
N CYS A 150 -27.62 24.39 8.92
CA CYS A 150 -28.18 24.54 10.27
C CYS A 150 -28.09 25.97 10.83
N VAL A 151 -27.11 26.78 10.41
CA VAL A 151 -26.92 28.16 10.92
C VAL A 151 -27.79 29.19 10.18
N PHE A 152 -28.35 28.84 9.01
CA PHE A 152 -29.28 29.71 8.26
C PHE A 152 -30.77 29.49 8.58
N LEU A 153 -31.10 28.60 9.52
CA LEU A 153 -32.48 28.30 9.93
C LEU A 153 -32.82 28.69 11.38
N GLU A 154 -31.96 29.44 12.08
CA GLU A 154 -32.27 30.10 13.35
C GLU A 154 -32.51 31.61 13.19
#